data_AF-A0A8C3MUB5-F1
#
_entry.id   AF-A0A8C3MUB5-F1
#
_cell.length_a   1.000
_cell.length_b   1.000
_cell.length_c   1.000
_cell.angle_alpha   90.00
_cell.angle_beta   90.00
_cell.angle_gamma   90.00
#
_symmetry.space_group_name_H-M   'P 1'
#
loop_
_entity.id
_entity.type
_entity.pdbx_description
1 polymer ?
#
loop_
_entity_poly.entity_id
_entity_poly.type
_entity_poly.pdbx_seq_one_letter_code
_entity_poly.pdbx_strand_id
1 'polypeptide(L)'
;MATKPETEDKEKQKKVNHGLRNAALEDCALCQESISSSELAAKARDGDFEDPPDWVPDEVCSYCTACKAPFTVIRRKHHCRSCGKIFCSRCSSHSAPLPRYGQMKPVRVCTHCYMFHVTPFYSDRAGI
;
A
#
# COMPACT_ATOMS: atom_id res chain seq x y z
N MET A 1 36.21 -53.92 37.55
CA MET A 1 37.25 -54.15 36.53
C MET A 1 36.56 -54.66 35.28
N ALA A 2 36.93 -54.12 34.11
CA ALA A 2 36.68 -54.69 32.78
C ALA A 2 35.20 -54.82 32.37
N THR A 3 34.73 -54.62 31.14
CA THR A 3 35.29 -54.29 29.81
C THR A 3 34.06 -54.05 28.93
N LYS A 4 34.16 -53.19 27.91
CA LYS A 4 33.16 -53.13 26.83
C LYS A 4 33.02 -54.50 26.14
N PRO A 5 31.90 -54.78 25.47
CA PRO A 5 32.00 -54.79 24.00
C PRO A 5 30.76 -54.25 23.26
N GLU A 6 31.01 -53.97 21.99
CA GLU A 6 30.17 -53.46 20.93
C GLU A 6 29.19 -54.52 20.39
N THR A 7 28.07 -54.09 19.78
CA THR A 7 27.66 -54.47 18.41
C THR A 7 26.47 -53.64 17.91
N GLU A 8 26.59 -53.19 16.66
CA GLU A 8 25.60 -52.50 15.83
C GLU A 8 24.49 -53.45 15.31
N ASP A 9 23.29 -52.94 15.03
CA ASP A 9 22.66 -53.00 13.68
C ASP A 9 21.50 -51.98 13.55
N LYS A 10 21.19 -51.66 12.29
CA LYS A 10 20.44 -50.55 11.71
C LYS A 10 18.92 -50.64 11.88
N GLU A 11 18.22 -49.50 11.78
CA GLU A 11 17.28 -49.26 10.68
C GLU A 11 16.98 -47.75 10.46
N LYS A 12 16.69 -47.43 9.20
CA LYS A 12 16.51 -46.13 8.53
C LYS A 12 15.37 -45.27 9.08
N GLN A 13 15.52 -43.94 9.00
CA GLN A 13 14.61 -43.10 8.18
C GLN A 13 15.11 -41.65 7.96
N LYS A 14 15.60 -41.42 6.73
CA LYS A 14 15.38 -40.30 5.80
C LYS A 14 14.92 -38.94 6.39
N LYS A 15 15.71 -37.88 6.13
CA LYS A 15 15.23 -36.64 5.46
C LYS A 15 16.38 -35.77 4.93
N VAL A 16 16.51 -35.88 3.61
CA VAL A 16 16.88 -34.90 2.57
C VAL A 16 17.90 -33.80 2.93
N ASN A 17 19.08 -34.00 2.34
CA ASN A 17 20.18 -33.07 2.16
C ASN A 17 19.87 -32.09 1.03
N HIS A 18 20.23 -30.81 1.18
CA HIS A 18 20.75 -30.10 0.01
C HIS A 18 21.81 -29.08 0.44
N GLY A 19 23.05 -29.56 0.50
CA GLY A 19 24.22 -28.73 0.40
C GLY A 19 25.23 -29.42 -0.50
N LEU A 20 25.29 -29.01 -1.77
CA LEU A 20 26.50 -29.13 -2.58
C LEU A 20 26.49 -28.11 -3.71
N ARG A 21 27.69 -27.65 -4.00
CA ARG A 21 28.04 -26.42 -4.70
C ARG A 21 28.44 -26.75 -6.14
N ASN A 22 28.35 -25.71 -6.98
CA ASN A 22 29.07 -25.47 -8.24
C ASN A 22 28.60 -26.18 -9.51
N ALA A 23 28.08 -25.39 -10.45
CA ALA A 23 28.49 -25.41 -11.86
C ALA A 23 28.17 -24.04 -12.47
N ALA A 24 29.12 -23.49 -13.23
CA ALA A 24 29.10 -22.15 -13.81
C ALA A 24 27.86 -21.90 -14.69
N LEU A 25 27.22 -20.74 -14.49
CA LEU A 25 26.40 -20.08 -15.50
C LEU A 25 26.85 -18.62 -15.51
N GLU A 26 27.54 -18.27 -16.58
CA GLU A 26 28.14 -16.96 -16.85
C GLU A 26 27.10 -15.82 -16.87
N ASP A 27 27.58 -14.67 -16.39
CA ASP A 27 26.96 -13.34 -16.26
C ASP A 27 25.56 -13.12 -16.87
N CYS A 28 24.55 -13.15 -16.00
CA CYS A 28 23.31 -12.43 -16.27
C CYS A 28 23.52 -10.95 -15.88
N ALA A 29 23.71 -10.08 -16.87
CA ALA A 29 23.87 -8.63 -16.70
C ALA A 29 22.67 -7.91 -16.04
N LEU A 30 21.62 -8.63 -15.65
CA LEU A 30 20.44 -8.11 -14.96
C LEU A 30 20.51 -8.27 -13.42
N CYS A 31 21.49 -8.98 -12.87
CA CYS A 31 21.52 -9.33 -11.44
C CYS A 31 22.49 -8.49 -10.58
N GLN A 32 23.17 -7.50 -11.15
CA GLN A 32 24.22 -6.73 -10.45
C GLN A 32 23.71 -5.64 -9.50
N GLU A 33 22.43 -5.59 -9.15
CA GLU A 33 22.00 -4.80 -7.98
C GLU A 33 21.59 -5.73 -6.84
N SER A 34 22.57 -6.47 -6.33
CA SER A 34 22.45 -7.13 -5.03
C SER A 34 22.53 -6.08 -3.92
N ILE A 35 21.46 -5.30 -3.78
CA ILE A 35 21.22 -4.43 -2.63
C ILE A 35 21.16 -5.34 -1.40
N SER A 36 22.01 -5.09 -0.42
CA SER A 36 22.08 -5.89 0.80
C SER A 36 20.71 -5.93 1.49
N SER A 37 20.35 -7.05 2.14
CA SER A 37 19.11 -7.14 2.94
C SER A 37 18.98 -6.01 3.98
N SER A 38 20.11 -5.46 4.43
CA SER A 38 20.16 -4.29 5.31
C SER A 38 19.81 -2.97 4.59
N GLU A 39 20.13 -2.84 3.31
CA GLU A 39 19.80 -1.66 2.50
C GLU A 39 18.33 -1.65 2.06
N LEU A 40 17.74 -2.83 1.80
CA LEU A 40 16.29 -2.97 1.59
C LEU A 40 15.50 -2.60 2.85
N ALA A 41 16.02 -2.94 4.04
CA ALA A 41 15.43 -2.54 5.31
C ALA A 41 15.62 -1.04 5.63
N ALA A 42 16.72 -0.43 5.16
CA ALA A 42 16.99 0.99 5.33
C ALA A 42 16.12 1.87 4.39
N LYS A 43 15.93 1.48 3.12
CA LYS A 43 15.05 2.18 2.17
C LYS A 43 13.56 2.12 2.55
N ALA A 44 13.16 1.17 3.37
CA ALA A 44 11.79 1.04 3.86
C ALA A 44 11.46 1.97 5.05
N ARG A 45 12.43 2.77 5.53
CA ARG A 45 12.23 3.64 6.71
C ARG A 45 11.84 5.08 6.37
N ASP A 46 12.12 5.49 5.13
CA ASP A 46 11.67 6.77 4.58
C ASP A 46 10.47 6.47 3.69
N GLY A 47 9.31 6.32 4.31
CA GLY A 47 8.05 6.21 3.59
C GLY A 47 7.86 7.48 2.76
N ASP A 48 7.77 7.32 1.43
CA ASP A 48 7.41 8.35 0.45
C ASP A 48 5.93 8.76 0.64
N PHE A 49 5.61 9.23 1.83
CA PHE A 49 4.30 9.78 2.15
C PHE A 49 4.31 11.23 1.68
N GLU A 50 3.38 11.52 0.78
CA GLU A 50 3.10 12.87 0.34
C GLU A 50 2.35 13.60 1.45
N ASP A 51 2.54 14.92 1.52
CA ASP A 51 1.72 15.75 2.41
C ASP A 51 0.25 15.75 1.93
N PRO A 52 -0.72 15.62 2.86
CA PRO A 52 -2.13 15.77 2.51
C PRO A 52 -2.41 17.14 1.89
N PRO A 53 -3.39 17.24 0.97
CA PRO A 53 -3.73 18.51 0.37
C PRO A 53 -4.32 19.47 1.41
N ASP A 54 -4.04 20.77 1.24
CA ASP A 54 -4.64 21.82 2.05
C ASP A 54 -6.17 21.80 1.93
N TRP A 55 -6.83 21.92 3.08
CA TRP A 55 -8.29 21.99 3.12
C TRP A 55 -8.75 23.41 2.89
N VAL A 56 -9.73 23.55 2.02
CA VAL A 56 -10.40 24.84 1.83
C VAL A 56 -11.09 25.23 3.14
N PRO A 57 -10.89 26.46 3.65
CA PRO A 57 -11.59 26.93 4.83
C PRO A 57 -13.11 26.91 4.63
N ASP A 58 -13.86 26.64 5.68
CA ASP A 58 -15.31 26.54 5.56
C ASP A 58 -15.94 27.88 5.19
N GLU A 59 -15.39 28.99 5.70
CA GLU A 59 -15.92 30.35 5.56
C GLU A 59 -16.00 30.80 4.12
N VAL A 60 -15.06 30.36 3.28
CA VAL A 60 -14.96 30.76 1.86
C VAL A 60 -15.84 29.93 0.94
N CYS A 61 -16.46 28.86 1.44
CA CYS A 61 -17.24 27.93 0.63
C CYS A 61 -18.73 27.93 0.97
N SER A 62 -19.52 28.66 0.19
CA SER A 62 -20.99 28.75 0.36
C SER A 62 -21.76 27.67 -0.42
N TYR A 63 -21.12 26.99 -1.38
CA TYR A 63 -21.76 26.03 -2.29
C TYR A 63 -20.96 24.75 -2.41
N CYS A 64 -21.65 23.62 -2.61
CA CYS A 64 -20.97 22.35 -2.87
C CYS A 64 -20.11 22.44 -4.13
N THR A 65 -18.83 22.03 -4.02
CA THR A 65 -17.88 22.09 -5.15
C THR A 65 -18.37 21.35 -6.40
N ALA A 66 -19.06 20.21 -6.23
CA ALA A 66 -19.57 19.39 -7.32
C ALA A 66 -20.95 19.86 -7.83
N CYS A 67 -22.01 19.73 -7.02
CA CYS A 67 -23.37 19.99 -7.48
C CYS A 67 -23.81 21.45 -7.39
N LYS A 68 -22.96 22.36 -6.91
CA LYS A 68 -23.22 23.79 -6.73
C LYS A 68 -24.44 24.14 -5.86
N ALA A 69 -25.02 23.16 -5.16
CA ALA A 69 -26.09 23.43 -4.20
C ALA A 69 -25.56 24.23 -3.00
N PRO A 70 -26.30 25.25 -2.51
CA PRO A 70 -25.89 26.04 -1.36
C PRO A 70 -25.86 25.18 -0.10
N PHE A 71 -24.89 25.44 0.77
CA PHE A 71 -24.86 24.85 2.10
C PHE A 71 -25.90 25.51 3.00
N THR A 72 -26.50 24.70 3.88
CA THR A 72 -27.53 25.13 4.82
C THR A 72 -27.33 24.37 6.13
N VAL A 73 -28.14 24.68 7.16
CA VAL A 73 -28.08 23.96 8.45
C VAL A 73 -28.25 22.44 8.28
N ILE A 74 -29.06 22.01 7.31
CA ILE A 74 -29.28 20.60 6.97
C ILE A 74 -28.28 20.06 5.95
N ARG A 75 -27.84 20.88 4.99
CA ARG A 75 -26.81 20.50 4.00
C ARG A 75 -25.45 20.98 4.53
N ARG A 76 -24.82 20.14 5.35
CA ARG A 76 -23.52 20.44 5.98
C ARG A 76 -22.36 20.27 4.99
N LYS A 77 -21.24 20.91 5.34
CA LYS A 77 -19.96 20.88 4.61
C LYS A 77 -19.17 19.63 4.95
N HIS A 78 -18.49 19.05 3.96
CA HIS A 78 -17.62 17.89 4.13
C HIS A 78 -16.40 17.99 3.23
N HIS A 79 -15.20 17.87 3.79
CA HIS A 79 -13.96 17.83 3.01
C HIS A 79 -13.70 16.47 2.36
N CYS A 80 -13.21 16.50 1.14
CA CYS A 80 -12.58 15.34 0.51
C CYS A 80 -11.12 15.24 1.02
N ARG A 81 -10.76 14.11 1.63
CA ARG A 81 -9.39 13.90 2.15
C ARG A 81 -8.34 13.75 1.04
N SER A 82 -8.77 13.49 -0.20
CA SER A 82 -7.88 13.34 -1.36
C SER A 82 -7.62 14.64 -2.11
N CYS A 83 -8.51 15.64 -2.04
CA CYS A 83 -8.32 16.89 -2.80
C CYS A 83 -8.60 18.18 -2.03
N GLY A 84 -8.91 18.11 -0.73
CA GLY A 84 -9.08 19.26 0.17
C GLY A 84 -10.35 20.11 -0.05
N LYS A 85 -11.09 19.91 -1.14
CA LYS A 85 -12.30 20.68 -1.48
C LYS A 85 -13.52 20.27 -0.64
N ILE A 86 -14.52 21.16 -0.57
CA ILE A 86 -15.73 21.00 0.24
C ILE A 86 -16.94 20.52 -0.59
N PHE A 87 -17.66 19.52 -0.07
CA PHE A 87 -18.78 18.85 -0.72
C PHE A 87 -19.96 18.66 0.24
N CYS A 88 -21.17 18.48 -0.31
CA CYS A 88 -22.31 17.98 0.47
C CYS A 88 -22.24 16.46 0.64
N SER A 89 -23.01 15.91 1.58
CA SER A 89 -22.97 14.47 1.94
C SER A 89 -23.15 13.55 0.73
N ARG A 90 -24.00 13.94 -0.22
CA ARG A 90 -24.27 13.18 -1.44
C ARG A 90 -23.09 13.17 -2.42
N CYS A 91 -22.34 14.26 -2.51
CA CYS A 91 -21.20 14.39 -3.43
C CYS A 91 -19.89 13.86 -2.83
N SER A 92 -19.89 13.49 -1.54
CA SER A 92 -18.77 12.87 -0.83
C SER A 92 -19.20 11.66 -0.01
N SER A 93 -20.11 10.86 -0.57
CA SER A 93 -20.67 9.67 0.07
C SER A 93 -19.71 8.48 0.14
N HIS A 94 -18.56 8.55 -0.53
CA HIS A 94 -17.60 7.45 -0.62
C HIS A 94 -16.51 7.56 0.44
N SER A 95 -15.94 6.40 0.78
CA SER A 95 -14.76 6.27 1.62
C SER A 95 -13.73 5.37 0.94
N ALA A 96 -12.46 5.76 1.00
CA ALA A 96 -11.35 4.98 0.45
C ALA A 96 -10.08 5.21 1.29
N PRO A 97 -9.19 4.21 1.39
CA PRO A 97 -7.87 4.43 1.97
C PRO A 97 -7.05 5.36 1.06
N LEU A 98 -6.19 6.19 1.65
CA LEU A 98 -5.22 7.04 0.94
C LEU A 98 -3.80 6.72 1.43
N PRO A 99 -3.20 5.59 0.99
CA PRO A 99 -1.87 5.17 1.45
C PRO A 99 -0.78 6.21 1.16
N ARG A 100 -0.90 6.96 0.06
CA ARG A 100 0.03 8.06 -0.31
C ARG A 100 0.10 9.16 0.76
N TYR A 101 -0.96 9.36 1.54
CA TYR A 101 -1.02 10.33 2.63
C TYR A 101 -0.94 9.67 4.02
N GLY A 102 -0.46 8.42 4.09
CA GLY A 102 -0.39 7.63 5.33
C GLY A 102 -1.76 7.20 5.88
N GLN A 103 -2.87 7.43 5.16
CA GLN A 103 -4.22 7.09 5.62
C GLN A 103 -4.60 5.67 5.19
N MET A 104 -4.13 4.68 5.94
CA MET A 104 -4.46 3.26 5.65
C MET A 104 -5.92 2.90 5.91
N LYS A 105 -6.58 3.61 6.83
CA LYS A 105 -8.01 3.43 7.09
C LYS A 105 -8.85 4.20 6.06
N PRO A 106 -10.01 3.69 5.63
CA PRO A 106 -10.88 4.41 4.71
C PRO A 106 -11.30 5.77 5.27
N VAL A 107 -11.06 6.82 4.50
CA VAL A 107 -11.45 8.20 4.81
C VAL A 107 -12.39 8.75 3.74
N ARG A 108 -13.17 9.77 4.09
CA ARG A 108 -14.16 10.37 3.19
C ARG A 108 -13.52 10.98 1.95
N VAL A 109 -14.04 10.65 0.78
CA VAL A 109 -13.61 11.22 -0.50
C VAL A 109 -14.82 11.65 -1.34
N CYS A 110 -14.63 12.66 -2.20
CA CYS A 110 -15.66 13.03 -3.17
C CYS A 110 -15.81 11.96 -4.25
N THR A 111 -16.96 11.94 -4.93
CA THR A 111 -17.24 10.98 -6.00
C THR A 111 -16.17 11.02 -7.10
N HIS A 112 -15.66 12.20 -7.47
CA HIS A 112 -14.60 12.34 -8.46
C HIS A 112 -13.29 11.67 -8.01
N CYS A 113 -12.79 11.97 -6.81
CA CYS A 113 -11.60 11.30 -6.26
C CYS A 113 -11.80 9.80 -6.12
N TYR A 114 -13.01 9.37 -5.73
CA TYR A 114 -13.34 7.96 -5.61
C TYR A 114 -13.17 7.21 -6.94
N MET A 115 -13.66 7.79 -8.04
CA MET A 115 -13.63 7.17 -9.35
C MET A 115 -12.26 7.23 -10.04
N PHE A 116 -11.52 8.33 -9.88
CA PHE A 116 -10.33 8.57 -10.72
C PHE A 116 -8.99 8.52 -9.99
N HIS A 117 -8.98 8.59 -8.65
CA HIS A 117 -7.73 8.77 -7.90
C HIS A 117 -7.47 7.70 -6.83
N VAL A 118 -8.50 7.00 -6.36
CA VAL A 118 -8.37 6.06 -5.22
C VAL A 118 -8.79 4.62 -5.52
N THR A 119 -9.57 4.37 -6.58
CA THR A 119 -9.97 3.01 -6.94
C THR A 119 -9.08 2.50 -8.10
N PRO A 120 -8.35 1.39 -7.90
CA PRO A 120 -7.44 0.87 -8.92
C PRO A 120 -8.17 0.27 -10.13
N PHE A 121 -9.45 -0.11 -9.97
CA PHE A 121 -10.24 -0.77 -11.03
C PHE A 121 -10.66 0.15 -12.19
N TYR A 122 -10.58 1.47 -12.04
CA TYR A 122 -10.90 2.41 -13.14
C TYR A 122 -9.68 2.77 -14.00
N SER A 123 -8.46 2.56 -13.50
CA SER A 123 -7.23 2.87 -14.25
C SER A 123 -6.81 1.76 -15.22
N ASP A 124 -7.39 0.56 -15.10
CA ASP A 124 -6.96 -0.64 -15.85
C ASP A 124 -7.91 -1.01 -17.02
N ARG A 125 -8.85 -0.13 -17.39
CA ARG A 125 -9.83 -0.39 -18.46
C ARG A 125 -9.84 0.64 -19.59
N ALA A 126 -8.75 1.40 -19.74
CA ALA A 126 -8.45 2.10 -21.00
C ALA A 126 -7.74 1.13 -21.96
N GLY A 127 -8.51 0.18 -22.48
CA GLY A 127 -8.06 -0.84 -23.43
C GLY A 127 -9.24 -1.29 -24.30
N ILE A 128 -9.81 -0.35 -25.05
CA ILE A 128 -10.56 -0.61 -26.28
C ILE A 128 -9.69 -0.09 -27.41
#